data_AF-A0A2V7DN11-F1
#
_entry.id   AF-A0A2V7DN11-F1
#
_cell.length_a   1.000
_cell.length_b   1.000
_cell.length_c   1.000
_cell.angle_alpha   90.00
_cell.angle_beta   90.00
_cell.angle_gamma   90.00
#
_symmetry.space_group_name_H-M   'P 1'
#
loop_
_entity.id
_entity.type
_entity.pdbx_description
1 polymer ?
#
loop_
_entity_poly.entity_id
_entity_poly.type
_entity_poly.pdbx_seq_one_letter_code
_entity_poly.pdbx_strand_id
1 'polypeptide(L)'
;MMRSRVRIAVCISNDGYEASLEVGKFYRVVADPGAEERGHLGIVDERGEHSDYPADRFFLLQNNSATVPFSCVPSAESGQHDARVMDLSAIRDNMRLTPTERARQADRARRAALRAQVLGDH
;
A
#
# COMPACT_ATOMS: atom_id res chain seq x y z
N MET A 1 3.34 -6.69 29.65
CA MET A 1 3.57 -5.24 29.45
C MET A 1 2.56 -4.74 28.42
N MET A 2 1.72 -3.77 28.79
CA MET A 2 0.72 -3.18 27.90
C MET A 2 1.42 -2.34 26.81
N ARG A 3 1.13 -2.63 25.54
CA ARG A 3 1.67 -1.88 24.40
C ARG A 3 0.98 -0.52 24.37
N SER A 4 1.66 0.53 24.81
CA SER A 4 1.15 1.90 24.68
C SER A 4 1.07 2.26 23.20
N ARG A 5 -0.07 2.80 22.76
CA ARG A 5 -0.27 3.21 21.37
C ARG A 5 0.52 4.50 21.12
N VAL A 6 1.58 4.39 20.34
CA VAL A 6 2.33 5.57 19.88
C VAL A 6 1.56 6.22 18.74
N ARG A 7 1.29 7.53 18.87
CA ARG A 7 0.78 8.37 17.79
C ARG A 7 1.96 9.00 17.06
N ILE A 8 1.98 8.89 15.74
CA ILE A 8 3.01 9.45 14.86
C ILE A 8 2.32 10.44 13.93
N ALA A 9 2.95 11.57 13.63
CA ALA A 9 2.50 12.50 12.61
C ALA A 9 3.65 12.84 11.65
N VAL A 10 3.32 13.14 10.40
CA VAL A 10 4.29 13.63 9.41
C VAL A 10 4.06 15.11 9.19
N CYS A 11 5.14 15.89 9.17
CA CYS A 11 5.08 17.31 8.85
C CYS A 11 4.81 17.48 7.35
N ILE A 12 3.72 18.18 7.00
CA ILE A 12 3.33 18.47 5.60
C ILE A 12 3.65 19.91 5.19
N SER A 13 3.80 20.83 6.15
CA SER A 13 4.29 22.20 5.92
C SER A 13 5.01 22.71 7.17
N ASN A 14 6.16 23.37 6.95
CA ASN A 14 6.94 24.03 7.99
C ASN A 14 6.89 25.57 7.89
N ASP A 15 5.91 26.16 7.19
CA ASP A 15 5.85 27.60 6.91
C ASP A 15 5.95 28.48 8.18
N GLY A 16 7.07 29.16 8.41
CA GLY A 16 7.28 29.95 9.64
C GLY A 16 7.82 29.18 10.86
N TYR A 17 8.15 27.90 10.69
CA TYR A 17 8.87 27.06 11.66
C TYR A 17 10.03 26.29 11.01
N GLU A 18 10.65 26.84 9.96
CA GLU A 18 11.69 26.17 9.15
C GLU A 18 12.93 25.75 9.96
N ALA A 19 13.20 26.42 11.08
CA ALA A 19 14.32 26.10 11.97
C ALA A 19 14.03 24.89 12.88
N SER A 20 12.76 24.55 13.08
CA SER A 20 12.32 23.53 14.05
C SER A 20 11.60 22.34 13.38
N LEU A 21 10.96 22.57 12.24
CA LEU A 21 10.19 21.57 11.50
C LEU A 21 10.80 21.30 10.12
N GLU A 22 10.88 20.01 9.80
CA GLU A 22 11.34 19.51 8.51
C GLU A 22 10.19 18.78 7.80
N VAL A 23 9.85 19.22 6.59
CA VAL A 23 8.76 18.64 5.80
C VAL A 23 9.09 17.20 5.40
N GLY A 24 8.12 16.30 5.55
CA GLY A 24 8.29 14.86 5.29
C GLY A 24 8.90 14.08 6.46
N LYS A 25 9.34 14.75 7.53
CA LYS A 25 9.86 14.10 8.73
C LYS A 25 8.72 13.61 9.63
N PHE A 26 8.96 12.47 10.27
CA PHE A 26 8.04 11.86 11.23
C PHE A 26 8.35 12.33 12.65
N TYR A 27 7.30 12.69 13.37
CA TYR A 27 7.39 13.15 14.74
C TYR A 27 6.43 12.37 15.64
N ARG A 28 6.79 12.21 16.92
CA ARG A 28 5.94 11.54 17.91
C ARG A 28 4.97 12.55 18.50
N VAL A 29 3.68 12.21 18.48
CA VAL A 29 2.62 13.04 19.07
C VAL A 29 2.39 12.64 20.52
N VAL A 30 2.39 13.63 21.41
CA VAL A 30 2.06 13.49 22.83
C VAL A 30 0.65 14.04 23.05
N ALA A 31 -0.13 13.36 23.89
CA ALA A 31 -1.42 13.87 24.33
C ALA A 31 -1.20 15.04 25.28
N ASP A 32 -1.38 16.26 24.79
CA ASP A 32 -1.50 17.44 25.63
C ASP A 32 -2.91 18.02 25.48
N PRO A 33 -3.79 17.89 26.49
CA PRO A 33 -5.14 18.44 26.43
C PRO A 33 -5.14 19.96 26.22
N GLY A 34 -4.11 20.67 26.69
CA GLY A 34 -4.00 22.11 26.46
C GLY A 34 -3.75 22.46 25.00
N ALA A 35 -2.86 21.72 24.33
CA ALA A 35 -2.62 21.88 22.90
C ALA A 35 -3.85 21.47 22.07
N GLU A 36 -4.49 20.35 22.39
CA GLU A 36 -5.67 19.85 21.66
C GLU A 36 -6.83 20.87 21.70
N GLU A 37 -7.09 21.52 22.84
CA GLU A 37 -8.11 22.58 22.95
C GLU A 37 -7.83 23.80 22.07
N ARG A 38 -6.56 24.08 21.78
CA ARG A 38 -6.13 25.19 20.92
C ARG A 38 -6.06 24.81 19.44
N GLY A 39 -6.29 23.55 19.08
CA GLY A 39 -6.04 23.04 17.72
C GLY A 39 -4.55 22.84 17.41
N HIS A 40 -3.74 22.65 18.44
CA HIS A 40 -2.31 22.36 18.34
C HIS A 40 -2.03 20.88 18.65
N LEU A 41 -0.89 20.41 18.19
CA LEU A 41 -0.33 19.09 18.48
C LEU A 41 0.97 19.25 19.27
N GLY A 42 1.04 18.54 20.40
CA GLY A 42 2.27 18.37 21.17
C GLY A 42 3.19 17.39 20.46
N ILE A 43 4.36 17.87 20.02
CA ILE A 43 5.33 17.13 19.23
C ILE A 43 6.62 16.95 20.03
N VAL A 44 7.15 15.73 20.02
CA VAL A 44 8.49 15.43 20.58
C VAL A 44 9.49 15.22 19.44
N ASP A 45 10.57 16.00 19.45
CA ASP A 45 11.67 15.90 18.50
C ASP A 45 12.69 14.80 18.88
N GLU A 46 13.77 14.67 18.10
CA GLU A 46 14.83 13.68 18.34
C GLU A 46 15.67 13.98 19.58
N ARG A 47 15.64 15.23 20.05
CA ARG A 47 16.29 15.64 21.31
C ARG A 47 15.41 15.31 22.52
N GLY A 48 14.18 14.86 22.29
CA GLY A 48 13.20 14.60 23.35
C GLY A 48 12.53 15.88 23.85
N GLU A 49 12.69 17.00 23.15
CA GLU A 49 12.06 18.27 23.51
C GLU A 49 10.59 18.27 23.07
N HIS A 50 9.70 18.72 23.96
CA HIS A 50 8.27 18.82 23.70
C HIS A 50 7.92 20.23 23.25
N SER A 51 7.34 20.37 22.07
CA SER A 51 6.93 21.65 21.48
C SER A 51 5.55 21.54 20.85
N ASP A 52 4.73 22.58 20.99
CA ASP A 52 3.37 22.61 20.46
C ASP A 52 3.29 23.37 19.13
N TYR A 53 2.69 22.75 18.11
CA TYR A 53 2.54 23.34 16.78
C TYR A 53 1.10 23.23 16.26
N PRO A 54 0.66 24.11 15.36
CA PRO A 54 -0.68 24.01 14.76
C PRO A 54 -0.92 22.66 14.10
N ALA A 55 -2.06 22.01 14.39
CA ALA A 55 -2.36 20.66 13.92
C ALA A 55 -2.43 20.57 12.38
N ASP A 56 -2.87 21.64 11.70
CA ASP A 56 -3.03 21.71 10.23
C ASP A 56 -1.72 21.51 9.45
N ARG A 57 -0.58 21.62 10.12
CA ARG A 57 0.76 21.41 9.53
C ARG A 57 1.18 19.95 9.51
N PHE A 58 0.39 19.08 10.12
CA PHE A 58 0.73 17.69 10.31
C PHE A 58 -0.37 16.77 9.80
N PHE A 59 0.06 15.66 9.21
CA PHE A 59 -0.82 14.55 8.89
C PHE A 59 -0.63 13.44 9.92
N LEU A 60 -1.66 13.15 10.71
CA LEU A 60 -1.65 12.09 11.72
C LEU A 60 -1.72 10.71 11.07
N LEU A 61 -0.73 9.86 11.35
CA LEU A 61 -0.75 8.47 10.91
C LEU A 61 -1.64 7.67 11.86
N GLN A 62 -2.78 7.23 11.36
CA GLN A 62 -3.57 6.21 12.04
C GLN A 62 -2.80 4.89 11.98
N ASN A 63 -2.38 4.38 13.13
CA ASN A 63 -1.92 3.00 13.20
C ASN A 63 -3.15 2.11 12.97
N ASN A 64 -3.28 1.55 11.76
CA ASN A 64 -4.21 0.46 11.52
C ASN A 64 -3.60 -0.85 12.04
N SER A 65 -3.13 -0.82 13.28
CA SER A 65 -2.65 -1.99 14.01
C SER A 65 -3.87 -2.77 14.51
N ALA A 66 -4.79 -3.08 13.58
CA ALA A 66 -5.47 -4.35 13.65
C ALA A 66 -4.34 -5.38 13.67
N THR A 67 -3.92 -5.75 14.87
CA THR A 67 -3.33 -7.05 15.09
C THR A 67 -4.41 -8.00 14.60
N VAL A 68 -4.36 -8.37 13.32
CA VAL A 68 -4.97 -9.61 12.90
C VAL A 68 -4.27 -10.63 13.79
N PRO A 69 -4.97 -11.25 14.75
CA PRO A 69 -4.33 -12.34 15.46
C PRO A 69 -3.88 -13.29 14.36
N PHE A 70 -2.62 -13.72 14.34
CA PHE A 70 -2.21 -14.82 13.46
C PHE A 70 -3.10 -16.07 13.70
N SER A 71 -3.85 -16.12 14.81
CA SER A 71 -4.91 -17.12 15.06
C SER A 71 -6.21 -16.92 14.27
N CYS A 72 -6.31 -15.89 13.42
CA CYS A 72 -7.32 -15.76 12.39
C CYS A 72 -6.66 -15.41 11.05
N VAL A 73 -5.50 -16.03 10.77
CA VAL A 73 -5.39 -16.62 9.44
C VAL A 73 -6.39 -17.77 9.51
N PRO A 74 -7.48 -17.81 8.71
CA PRO A 74 -8.17 -19.07 8.56
C PRO A 74 -7.08 -20.05 8.16
N SER A 75 -6.75 -21.01 9.04
CA SER A 75 -6.06 -22.22 8.62
C SER A 75 -6.71 -22.57 7.30
N ALA A 76 -5.92 -22.66 6.24
CA ALA A 76 -6.40 -23.03 4.93
C ALA A 76 -7.01 -24.43 5.06
N GLU A 77 -8.25 -24.48 5.54
CA GLU A 77 -9.14 -25.61 5.45
C GLU A 77 -9.35 -25.69 3.96
N SER A 78 -8.68 -26.67 3.38
CA SER A 78 -8.91 -27.08 2.02
C SER A 78 -10.39 -27.44 1.92
N GLY A 79 -11.21 -26.50 1.46
CA GLY A 79 -12.66 -26.64 1.51
C GLY A 79 -13.36 -25.40 1.01
N GLN A 80 -13.68 -25.41 -0.29
CA GLN A 80 -14.61 -24.49 -0.95
C GLN A 80 -14.20 -23.01 -0.98
N HIS A 81 -13.09 -22.72 -1.68
CA HIS A 81 -13.08 -21.49 -2.47
C HIS A 81 -14.02 -21.71 -3.67
N ASP A 82 -15.08 -20.91 -3.77
CA ASP A 82 -15.95 -20.85 -4.94
C ASP A 82 -15.07 -20.52 -6.17
N ALA A 83 -14.78 -21.56 -6.95
CA ALA A 83 -13.71 -21.57 -7.92
C ALA A 83 -14.08 -20.75 -9.16
N ARG A 84 -13.85 -19.44 -9.09
CA ARG A 84 -13.42 -18.66 -10.26
C ARG A 84 -11.94 -18.30 -10.12
N VAL A 85 -11.12 -19.28 -9.80
CA VAL A 85 -9.67 -19.16 -9.97
C VAL A 85 -9.44 -19.02 -11.48
N MET A 86 -9.15 -17.80 -11.94
CA MET A 86 -8.73 -17.59 -13.31
C MET A 86 -7.51 -18.47 -13.58
N ASP A 87 -7.59 -19.31 -14.62
CA ASP A 87 -6.45 -20.12 -15.03
C ASP A 87 -5.35 -19.22 -15.60
N LEU A 88 -4.34 -18.95 -14.76
CA LEU A 88 -3.19 -18.12 -15.12
C LEU A 88 -2.09 -18.93 -15.84
N SER A 89 -2.35 -20.19 -16.21
CA SER A 89 -1.39 -21.04 -16.95
C SER A 89 -0.90 -20.33 -18.21
N ALA A 90 -1.82 -19.78 -19.01
CA ALA A 90 -1.51 -19.05 -20.25
C ALA A 90 -0.62 -17.81 -20.00
N ILE A 91 -0.83 -17.09 -18.90
CA ILE A 91 -0.01 -15.92 -18.55
C ILE A 91 1.40 -16.39 -18.16
N ARG A 92 1.49 -17.43 -17.32
CA ARG A 92 2.76 -17.99 -16.86
C ARG A 92 3.58 -18.55 -18.03
N ASP A 93 2.94 -19.22 -18.98
CA ASP A 93 3.60 -19.79 -20.14
C ASP A 93 4.09 -18.70 -21.10
N ASN A 94 3.29 -17.65 -21.30
CA ASN A 94 3.70 -16.50 -22.11
C ASN A 94 4.92 -15.76 -21.51
N MET A 95 5.03 -15.71 -20.17
CA MET A 95 6.19 -15.14 -19.48
C MET A 95 7.48 -15.96 -19.66
N ARG A 96 7.38 -17.24 -20.05
CA ARG A 96 8.55 -18.10 -20.34
C ARG A 96 9.07 -17.92 -21.77
N LEU A 97 8.31 -17.26 -22.66
CA LEU A 97 8.68 -17.10 -24.06
C LEU A 97 9.54 -15.85 -24.29
N THR A 98 10.61 -16.02 -25.06
CA THR A 98 11.42 -14.88 -25.51
C THR A 98 10.61 -13.99 -26.46
N PRO A 99 10.99 -12.69 -26.61
CA PRO A 99 10.28 -11.78 -27.52
C PRO A 99 10.17 -12.31 -28.97
N THR A 100 11.21 -12.98 -29.47
CA THR A 100 11.24 -13.56 -30.82
C THR A 100 10.29 -14.75 -30.96
N GLU A 101 10.16 -15.58 -29.92
CA GLU A 101 9.24 -16.73 -29.93
C GLU A 101 7.79 -16.28 -29.89
N ARG A 102 7.47 -15.25 -29.10
CA ARG A 102 6.13 -14.63 -29.08
C ARG A 102 5.74 -14.09 -30.45
N ALA A 103 6.65 -13.43 -31.16
CA ALA A 103 6.41 -12.97 -32.53
C ALA A 103 6.11 -14.13 -33.51
N ARG A 104 6.92 -15.20 -33.46
CA ARG A 104 6.70 -16.41 -34.29
C ARG A 104 5.39 -17.11 -33.96
N GLN A 105 4.96 -17.12 -32.70
CA GLN A 105 3.68 -17.70 -32.29
C GLN A 105 2.50 -16.87 -32.81
N ALA A 106 2.59 -15.53 -32.72
CA ALA A 106 1.56 -14.63 -33.25
C ALA A 106 1.37 -14.79 -34.77
N ASP A 107 2.47 -14.90 -35.54
CA ASP A 107 2.39 -15.09 -37.00
C ASP A 107 1.76 -16.44 -37.37
N ARG A 108 2.09 -17.51 -36.63
CA ARG A 108 1.48 -18.83 -36.82
C ARG A 108 -0.02 -18.79 -36.53
N ALA A 109 -0.43 -18.15 -35.42
CA ALA A 109 -1.83 -18.00 -35.06
C ALA A 109 -2.62 -17.20 -36.11
N ARG A 110 -2.06 -16.10 -36.61
CA ARG A 110 -2.66 -15.29 -37.69
C ARG A 110 -2.90 -16.13 -38.96
N ARG A 111 -1.88 -16.86 -39.42
CA ARG A 111 -2.00 -17.72 -40.62
C ARG A 111 -3.00 -18.85 -40.43
N ALA A 112 -3.08 -19.44 -39.24
CA ALA A 112 -4.06 -20.47 -38.93
C ALA A 112 -5.49 -19.91 -38.94
N ALA A 113 -5.71 -18.72 -38.38
CA ALA A 113 -7.02 -18.07 -38.39
C ALA A 113 -7.49 -17.72 -39.81
N LEU A 114 -6.61 -17.17 -40.65
CA LEU A 114 -6.89 -16.92 -42.07
C LEU A 114 -7.25 -18.21 -42.82
N ARG A 115 -6.56 -19.32 -42.56
CA ARG A 115 -6.88 -20.62 -43.15
C ARG A 115 -8.21 -21.18 -42.67
N ALA A 116 -8.53 -21.02 -41.39
CA ALA A 116 -9.80 -21.46 -40.82
C ALA A 116 -11.01 -20.70 -41.40
N GLN A 117 -10.85 -19.39 -41.67
CA GLN A 117 -11.89 -18.60 -42.34
C GLN A 117 -12.18 -19.11 -43.75
N VAL A 118 -11.13 -19.41 -44.53
CA VAL A 118 -11.30 -19.96 -45.89
C VAL A 118 -11.97 -21.34 -45.91
N LEU A 119 -11.87 -22.12 -44.82
CA LEU A 119 -12.49 -23.44 -44.67
C LEU A 119 -13.91 -23.41 -44.07
N GLY A 120 -14.36 -22.28 -43.53
CA GLY A 120 -15.67 -22.12 -42.88
C GLY A 120 -16.78 -21.52 -43.77
N ASP A 121 -16.44 -21.10 -44.99
CA ASP A 121 -17.36 -20.53 -45.99
C ASP A 121 -17.87 -21.61 -46.97
N HIS A 122 -18.50 -22.68 -46.46
CA HIS A 122 -19.23 -23.68 -47.25
C HIS A 122 -20.54 -24.12 -46.61
#